data_AF-A0A1H6VU60-F1
#
_entry.id   AF-A0A1H6VU60-F1
#
_cell.length_a   1.000
_cell.length_b   1.000
_cell.length_c   1.000
_cell.angle_alpha   90.00
_cell.angle_beta   90.00
_cell.angle_gamma   90.00
#
_symmetry.space_group_name_H-M   'P 1'
#
loop_
_entity.id
_entity.type
_entity.pdbx_description
1 polymer ?
#
loop_
_entity_poly.entity_id
_entity_poly.type
_entity_poly.pdbx_seq_one_letter_code
_entity_poly.pdbx_strand_id
1 'polypeptide(L)'
;MFNVNHYTHDQSYVPPINRPHAIDQWTDRTPAELPLVDAWKEAIPVDAPECDADSTRLYVPYDALLIERGGVLRTVLHNDGRIDTDGLSVCPSCKGFYDPLHSDGDCRWCNAPLPSRRSTSGVTLVVGGGQR
;
A
#
# COMPACT_ATOMS: atom_id res chain seq x y z
N MET A 1 3.34 -2.65 -27.20
CA MET A 1 2.43 -3.09 -26.13
C MET A 1 3.09 -2.71 -24.82
N PHE A 2 2.67 -1.60 -24.23
CA PHE A 2 3.06 -1.20 -22.87
C PHE A 2 1.74 -0.99 -22.14
N ASN A 3 1.39 -1.92 -21.26
CA ASN A 3 0.18 -1.79 -20.47
C ASN A 3 0.50 -0.83 -19.31
N VAL A 4 0.39 0.46 -19.58
CA VAL A 4 0.51 1.51 -18.57
C VAL A 4 -0.82 1.55 -17.82
N ASN A 5 -1.05 0.56 -16.96
CA ASN A 5 -2.01 0.74 -15.87
C ASN A 5 -1.35 1.68 -14.87
N HIS A 6 -1.43 2.97 -15.18
CA HIS A 6 -1.24 4.02 -14.20
C HIS A 6 -2.18 3.71 -13.03
N TYR A 7 -1.59 3.31 -11.90
CA TYR A 7 -2.25 3.25 -10.60
C TYR A 7 -2.62 4.68 -10.17
N THR A 8 -3.60 5.27 -10.84
CA THR A 8 -4.32 6.48 -10.44
C THR A 8 -5.67 6.07 -9.88
N HIS A 9 -5.67 5.18 -8.88
CA HIS A 9 -6.78 5.17 -7.95
C HIS A 9 -6.54 6.37 -7.04
N ASP A 10 -7.40 7.38 -7.12
CA ASP A 10 -7.40 8.52 -6.21
C ASP A 10 -7.18 8.01 -4.78
N GLN A 11 -6.03 8.34 -4.16
CA GLN A 11 -5.69 7.87 -2.82
C GLN A 11 -6.74 8.30 -1.79
N SER A 12 -7.54 9.30 -2.13
CA SER A 12 -8.65 9.85 -1.34
C SER A 12 -9.93 9.02 -1.43
N TYR A 13 -10.08 8.18 -2.47
CA TYR A 13 -11.28 7.37 -2.65
C TYR A 13 -11.33 6.25 -1.61
N VAL A 14 -12.45 6.20 -0.89
CA VAL A 14 -12.78 5.14 0.06
C VAL A 14 -13.99 4.41 -0.50
N PRO A 15 -13.87 3.13 -0.87
CA PRO A 15 -15.01 2.35 -1.33
C PRO A 15 -16.03 2.17 -0.19
N PRO A 16 -17.33 2.00 -0.52
CA PRO A 16 -18.33 1.55 0.43
C PRO A 16 -17.84 0.35 1.25
N ILE A 17 -18.16 0.31 2.54
CA ILE A 17 -17.70 -0.73 3.46
C ILE A 17 -18.77 -1.81 3.59
N ASN A 18 -18.38 -3.08 3.42
CA ASN A 18 -19.23 -4.22 3.70
C ASN A 18 -19.45 -4.39 5.21
N ARG A 19 -20.49 -3.75 5.74
CA ARG A 19 -20.83 -3.80 7.17
C ARG A 19 -21.76 -5.00 7.47
N PRO A 20 -21.60 -5.67 8.63
CA PRO A 20 -20.57 -5.43 9.65
C PRO A 20 -19.24 -6.14 9.36
N HIS A 21 -19.25 -7.12 8.45
CA HIS A 21 -18.16 -8.09 8.26
C HIS A 21 -16.76 -7.48 8.12
N ALA A 22 -16.55 -6.45 7.29
CA ALA A 22 -15.22 -5.87 7.10
C ALA A 22 -14.71 -5.15 8.37
N ILE A 23 -15.61 -4.60 9.18
CA ILE A 23 -15.28 -3.91 10.44
C ILE A 23 -14.96 -4.92 11.52
N ASP A 24 -15.74 -5.99 11.63
CA ASP A 24 -15.49 -7.07 12.58
C ASP A 24 -14.12 -7.70 12.29
N GLN A 25 -13.85 -8.00 11.01
CA GLN A 25 -12.56 -8.56 10.57
C GLN A 25 -11.37 -7.63 10.83
N TRP A 26 -11.56 -6.31 10.69
CA TRP A 26 -10.55 -5.30 11.03
C TRP A 26 -10.26 -5.29 12.54
N THR A 27 -11.32 -5.28 13.36
CA THR A 27 -11.25 -5.23 14.82
C THR A 27 -10.61 -6.49 15.40
N ASP A 28 -10.92 -7.66 14.82
CA ASP A 28 -10.34 -8.94 15.26
C ASP A 28 -8.85 -9.07 14.94
N ARG A 29 -8.38 -8.47 13.83
CA ARG A 29 -7.00 -8.63 13.33
C ARG A 29 -6.05 -7.56 13.78
N THR A 30 -6.58 -6.39 14.12
CA THR A 30 -5.77 -5.24 14.46
C THR A 30 -6.18 -4.73 15.84
N PRO A 31 -5.23 -4.59 16.78
CA PRO A 31 -5.49 -3.85 18.01
C PRO A 31 -5.56 -2.33 17.75
N ALA A 32 -5.86 -1.91 16.51
CA ALA A 32 -5.62 -0.57 16.00
C ALA A 32 -6.50 0.48 16.68
N GLU A 33 -5.88 1.61 17.03
CA GLU A 33 -6.57 2.86 17.38
C GLU A 33 -7.19 3.54 16.15
N LEU A 34 -6.76 3.17 14.93
CA LEU A 34 -7.19 3.80 13.68
C LEU A 34 -8.46 3.14 13.09
N PRO A 35 -9.47 3.94 12.67
CA PRO A 35 -10.62 3.42 11.93
C PRO A 35 -10.22 2.77 10.60
N LEU A 36 -10.95 1.73 10.17
CA LEU A 36 -10.74 1.01 8.90
C LEU A 36 -10.65 1.95 7.67
N VAL A 37 -11.42 3.04 7.68
CA VAL A 37 -11.42 4.07 6.63
C VAL A 37 -10.07 4.75 6.52
N ASP A 38 -9.48 5.11 7.65
CA ASP A 38 -8.21 5.82 7.68
C ASP A 38 -7.06 4.86 7.37
N ALA A 39 -7.18 3.60 7.81
CA ALA A 39 -6.26 2.54 7.45
C ALA A 39 -6.23 2.32 5.93
N TRP A 40 -7.38 2.37 5.23
CA TRP A 40 -7.44 2.27 3.77
C TRP A 40 -6.68 3.39 3.04
N LYS A 41 -6.78 4.61 3.55
CA LYS A 41 -6.11 5.79 2.96
C LYS A 41 -4.59 5.74 3.17
N GLU A 42 -4.17 5.31 4.35
CA GLU A 42 -2.75 5.17 4.71
C GLU A 42 -2.09 3.96 4.04
N ALA A 43 -2.87 2.90 3.76
CA ALA A 43 -2.39 1.65 3.17
C ALA A 43 -1.80 1.85 1.77
N ILE A 44 -0.72 1.10 1.51
CA ILE A 44 -0.05 1.09 0.21
C ILE A 44 -0.82 0.19 -0.77
N PRO A 45 -1.07 0.63 -2.02
CA PRO A 45 -1.60 -0.24 -3.06
C PRO A 45 -0.63 -1.40 -3.32
N VAL A 46 -1.15 -2.61 -3.37
CA VAL A 46 -0.37 -3.82 -3.67
C VAL A 46 -1.15 -4.68 -4.65
N ASP A 47 -0.45 -5.47 -5.46
CA ASP A 47 -1.10 -6.51 -6.25
C ASP A 47 -1.18 -7.81 -5.43
N ALA A 48 -2.30 -8.50 -5.52
CA ALA A 48 -2.56 -9.74 -4.79
C ALA A 48 -3.38 -10.68 -5.68
N PRO A 49 -2.75 -11.33 -6.69
CA PRO A 49 -3.45 -12.06 -7.73
C PRO A 49 -4.27 -13.25 -7.19
N GLU A 50 -3.86 -13.83 -6.06
CA GLU A 50 -4.61 -14.91 -5.39
C GLU A 50 -5.94 -14.45 -4.78
N CYS A 51 -6.11 -13.14 -4.55
CA CYS A 51 -7.29 -12.60 -3.89
C CYS A 51 -8.46 -12.31 -4.83
N ASP A 52 -8.31 -12.39 -6.16
CA ASP A 52 -9.35 -12.08 -7.14
C ASP A 52 -10.12 -10.80 -6.76
N ALA A 53 -9.38 -9.69 -6.66
CA ALA A 53 -9.84 -8.42 -6.11
C ALA A 53 -9.75 -7.32 -7.17
N ASP A 54 -10.65 -6.33 -7.10
CA ASP A 54 -10.56 -5.14 -7.96
C ASP A 54 -9.39 -4.25 -7.53
N SER A 55 -9.13 -4.20 -6.22
CA SER A 55 -8.07 -3.43 -5.60
C SER A 55 -7.68 -4.06 -4.27
N THR A 56 -6.38 -4.11 -3.99
CA THR A 56 -5.83 -4.57 -2.72
C THR A 56 -4.89 -3.52 -2.16
N ARG A 57 -4.99 -3.26 -0.85
CA ARG A 57 -4.06 -2.37 -0.15
C ARG A 57 -3.51 -3.03 1.10
N LEU A 58 -2.22 -2.84 1.36
CA LEU A 58 -1.54 -3.34 2.55
C LEU A 58 -1.40 -2.23 3.59
N TYR A 59 -2.03 -2.43 4.75
CA TYR A 59 -1.78 -1.65 5.95
C TYR A 59 -0.64 -2.29 6.75
N VAL A 60 0.56 -1.77 6.53
CA VAL A 60 1.83 -2.35 7.01
C VAL A 60 1.95 -2.49 8.52
N PRO A 61 1.46 -1.57 9.38
CA PRO A 61 1.63 -1.68 10.83
C PRO A 61 1.08 -2.98 11.44
N TYR A 62 0.08 -3.59 10.81
CA TYR A 62 -0.51 -4.86 11.25
C TYR A 62 -0.48 -5.96 10.18
N ASP A 63 0.29 -5.74 9.11
CA ASP A 63 0.38 -6.65 7.97
C ASP A 63 -1.01 -7.07 7.45
N ALA A 64 -1.92 -6.09 7.38
CA ALA A 64 -3.33 -6.31 7.08
C ALA A 64 -3.64 -5.96 5.62
N LEU A 65 -4.20 -6.92 4.87
CA LEU A 65 -4.65 -6.74 3.50
C LEU A 65 -6.11 -6.32 3.48
N LEU A 66 -6.35 -5.15 2.90
CA LEU A 66 -7.66 -4.57 2.70
C LEU A 66 -8.12 -4.90 1.27
N ILE A 67 -9.19 -5.68 1.15
CA ILE A 67 -9.62 -6.24 -0.13
C ILE A 67 -10.89 -5.54 -0.61
N GLU A 68 -10.80 -4.87 -1.76
CA GLU A 68 -11.94 -4.33 -2.47
C GLU A 68 -12.39 -5.29 -3.60
N ARG A 69 -13.67 -5.64 -3.62
CA ARG A 69 -14.27 -6.47 -4.68
C ARG A 69 -15.71 -6.09 -4.94
N GLY A 70 -16.05 -5.88 -6.20
CA GLY A 70 -17.32 -5.30 -6.66
C GLY A 70 -17.46 -3.83 -6.25
N GLY A 71 -16.36 -3.08 -6.16
CA GLY A 71 -16.36 -1.68 -5.71
C GLY A 71 -16.71 -1.50 -4.22
N VAL A 72 -16.51 -2.53 -3.39
CA VAL A 72 -16.82 -2.52 -1.95
C VAL A 72 -15.63 -3.07 -1.18
N LEU A 73 -15.23 -2.40 -0.10
CA LEU A 73 -14.27 -2.93 0.87
C LEU A 73 -14.89 -4.12 1.57
N ARG A 74 -14.53 -5.31 1.09
CA ARG A 74 -15.29 -6.53 1.33
C ARG A 74 -14.84 -7.25 2.58
N THR A 75 -13.53 -7.32 2.81
CA THR A 75 -12.94 -8.04 3.92
C THR A 75 -11.53 -7.54 4.25
N VAL A 76 -10.99 -8.01 5.37
CA VAL A 76 -9.62 -7.77 5.82
C VAL A 76 -8.95 -9.13 6.04
N LEU A 77 -7.77 -9.33 5.45
CA LEU A 77 -6.96 -10.54 5.60
C LEU A 77 -5.61 -10.21 6.24
N HIS A 78 -4.90 -11.22 6.74
CA HIS A 78 -3.47 -11.07 7.01
C HIS A 78 -2.70 -11.29 5.72
N ASN A 79 -1.64 -10.52 5.54
CA ASN A 79 -0.64 -10.81 4.53
C ASN A 79 0.20 -11.99 5.02
N ASP A 80 0.11 -13.11 4.31
CA ASP A 80 0.88 -14.33 4.55
C ASP A 80 1.77 -14.69 3.35
N GLY A 81 2.16 -13.68 2.57
CA GLY A 81 2.99 -13.84 1.37
C GLY A 81 2.20 -13.90 0.06
N ARG A 82 0.92 -13.51 0.08
CA ARG A 82 0.02 -13.49 -1.09
C ARG A 82 0.13 -12.24 -1.96
N ILE A 83 0.92 -11.26 -1.52
CA ILE A 83 1.13 -10.04 -2.28
C ILE A 83 2.28 -10.21 -3.25
N ASP A 84 2.13 -9.64 -4.44
CA ASP A 84 3.25 -9.32 -5.28
C ASP A 84 4.03 -8.17 -4.63
N THR A 85 5.32 -8.39 -4.44
CA THR A 85 6.24 -7.41 -3.83
C THR A 85 7.10 -6.70 -4.89
N ASP A 86 6.92 -7.03 -6.17
CA ASP A 86 7.61 -6.35 -7.26
C ASP A 86 7.29 -4.84 -7.24
N GLY A 87 8.35 -4.04 -7.22
CA GLY A 87 8.25 -2.58 -7.11
C GLY A 87 8.13 -2.04 -5.69
N LEU A 88 7.91 -2.89 -4.68
CA LEU A 88 7.97 -2.50 -3.28
C LEU A 88 9.39 -2.64 -2.73
N SER A 89 9.71 -1.87 -1.68
CA SER A 89 10.94 -2.00 -0.92
C SER A 89 10.66 -2.15 0.56
N VAL A 90 11.65 -2.67 1.30
CA VAL A 90 11.52 -2.93 2.73
C VAL A 90 12.33 -1.90 3.51
N CYS A 91 11.69 -1.23 4.48
CA CYS A 91 12.37 -0.31 5.37
C CYS A 91 13.41 -1.09 6.21
N PRO A 92 14.69 -0.67 6.25
CA PRO A 92 15.71 -1.41 6.99
C PRO A 92 15.47 -1.40 8.51
N SER A 93 14.78 -0.37 9.03
CA SER A 93 14.50 -0.16 10.45
C SER A 93 13.30 -0.99 10.93
N CYS A 94 12.10 -0.73 10.41
CA CYS A 94 10.88 -1.41 10.87
C CYS A 94 10.52 -2.68 10.09
N LYS A 95 11.25 -3.00 9.02
CA LYS A 95 10.92 -4.10 8.08
C LYS A 95 9.57 -3.95 7.37
N GLY A 96 8.92 -2.79 7.49
CA GLY A 96 7.68 -2.50 6.78
C GLY A 96 7.91 -2.23 5.30
N PHE A 97 6.96 -2.66 4.47
CA PHE A 97 6.95 -2.36 3.05
C PHE A 97 6.67 -0.87 2.80
N TYR A 98 7.28 -0.33 1.75
CA TYR A 98 7.01 1.01 1.25
C TYR A 98 7.15 1.03 -0.27
N ASP A 99 6.44 1.95 -0.91
CA ASP A 99 6.59 2.24 -2.33
C ASP A 99 7.70 3.30 -2.52
N PRO A 100 8.85 2.95 -3.14
CA PRO A 100 9.95 3.88 -3.39
C PRO A 100 9.62 5.05 -4.31
N LEU A 101 8.56 4.95 -5.14
CA LEU A 101 8.14 6.03 -6.03
C LEU A 101 7.36 7.13 -5.29
N HIS A 102 6.74 6.77 -4.17
CA HIS A 102 5.87 7.65 -3.38
C HIS A 102 6.44 7.99 -2.00
N SER A 103 7.70 7.63 -1.73
CA SER A 103 8.35 7.89 -0.45
C SER A 103 9.29 9.09 -0.52
N ASP A 104 9.02 10.11 0.29
CA ASP A 104 9.78 11.38 0.36
C ASP A 104 11.07 11.28 1.20
N GLY A 105 11.74 10.13 1.17
CA GLY A 105 13.02 9.91 1.86
C GLY A 105 12.91 9.41 3.29
N ASP A 106 11.74 9.46 3.93
CA ASP A 106 11.49 8.87 5.26
C ASP A 106 10.41 7.79 5.19
N CYS A 107 10.53 6.78 6.06
CA CYS A 107 9.57 5.69 6.14
C CYS A 107 8.27 6.18 6.79
N ARG A 108 7.15 6.14 6.07
CA ARG A 108 5.82 6.56 6.60
C ARG A 108 5.43 5.85 7.90
N TRP A 109 5.93 4.64 8.14
CA TRP A 109 5.52 3.83 9.28
C TRP A 109 6.33 4.05 10.55
N CYS A 110 7.61 4.41 10.42
CA CYS A 110 8.52 4.54 11.58
C CYS A 110 9.32 5.84 11.59
N ASN A 111 9.13 6.71 10.60
CA ASN A 111 9.84 7.96 10.38
C ASN A 111 11.38 7.80 10.27
N ALA A 112 11.88 6.57 10.10
CA ALA A 112 13.30 6.35 9.89
C ALA A 112 13.69 6.76 8.46
N PRO A 113 14.89 7.33 8.27
CA PRO A 113 15.38 7.69 6.95
C PRO A 113 15.49 6.44 6.07
N LEU A 114 14.89 6.51 4.89
CA LEU A 114 14.98 5.49 3.86
C LEU A 114 16.30 5.63 3.11
N PRO A 115 16.90 4.51 2.68
CA PRO A 115 18.12 4.56 1.89
C PRO A 115 17.87 5.40 0.63
N SER A 116 18.68 6.44 0.44
CA SER A 116 18.64 7.28 -0.75
C SER A 116 18.90 6.40 -1.97
N ARG A 117 17.82 6.16 -2.72
CA ARG A 117 17.69 5.48 -4.01
C ARG A 117 19.06 5.13 -4.65
N ARG A 118 19.65 4.00 -4.29
CA ARG A 118 20.70 3.39 -5.12
C ARG A 118 19.99 2.59 -6.20
N SER A 119 19.84 3.23 -7.34
CA SER A 119 19.47 2.66 -8.63
C SER A 119 19.95 1.21 -8.78
N THR A 120 19.04 0.24 -8.82
CA THR A 120 19.31 -1.06 -9.40
C THR A 120 19.06 -0.94 -10.90
N SER A 121 20.15 -1.08 -11.67
CA SER A 121 20.18 -1.17 -13.14
C SER A 121 19.80 0.10 -13.93
N GLY A 122 20.65 1.12 -13.88
CA GLY A 122 20.95 1.94 -15.06
C GLY A 122 19.97 3.04 -15.48
N VAL A 123 18.97 3.41 -14.67
CA VAL A 123 18.14 4.60 -14.95
C VAL A 123 18.24 5.61 -13.81
N THR A 124 18.87 6.74 -14.09
CA THR A 124 18.90 7.92 -13.24
C THR A 124 17.70 8.80 -13.58
N LEU A 125 16.72 8.91 -12.68
CA LEU A 125 15.70 9.96 -12.76
C LEU A 125 16.31 11.26 -12.25
N VAL A 126 16.71 12.13 -13.17
CA VAL A 126 17.06 13.52 -12.86
C VAL A 126 15.76 14.32 -12.88
N VAL A 127 15.32 14.84 -11.73
CA VAL A 127 14.28 15.87 -11.70
C VAL A 127 14.92 17.17 -12.21
N GLY A 128 14.94 17.34 -13.53
CA GLY A 128 15.37 18.56 -14.21
C GLY A 128 14.17 19.43 -14.53
N GLY A 129 13.88 20.41 -13.67
CA GLY A 129 12.73 21.30 -13.83
C GLY A 129 12.92 22.65 -13.15
N GLY A 130 14.08 23.28 -13.35
CA GLY A 130 14.36 24.64 -12.93
C GLY A 130 15.04 25.42 -14.04
N GLN A 131 14.35 25.65 -15.15
CA GLN A 131 14.76 26.72 -16.07
C GLN A 131 14.17 28.04 -15.57
N ARG A 132 15.06 28.94 -15.16
CA ARG A 132 14.98 30.36 -15.49
C ARG A 132 16.35 31.00 -15.35
#